data_AF-A0A3M8VFN1-F1
#
_entry.id   AF-A0A3M8VFN1-F1
#
_cell.length_a   1.000
_cell.length_b   1.000
_cell.length_c   1.000
_cell.angle_alpha   90.00
_cell.angle_beta   90.00
_cell.angle_gamma   90.00
#
_symmetry.space_group_name_H-M   'P 1'
#
loop_
_entity.id
_entity.type
_entity.pdbx_description
1 polymer ?
#
loop_
_entity_poly.entity_id
_entity_poly.type
_entity_poly.pdbx_seq_one_letter_code
_entity_poly.pdbx_strand_id
1 'polypeptide(L)'
;RRAERRAQRIAAGATELEQRLSDLLRDGLATADRAGYGAWDETAARMVDAQAPGLEARVRELGAIPSSGPGWPARLLEECALAHLLNQGFLHLDSLPEELAATTRSRVGVTVPVAELLAHGQPVRDQWLVLGREDSSDGKLTTRRIWLRGRGTGRMAMLLSFGAAGRAPEQALPLGLVLDADLTYYPGARPLRAALGTRYPPAAPPLPPGWAP
;
A
#
# COMPACT_ATOMS: atom_id res chain seq x y z
N ARG A 1 -5.55 -16.99 -16.51
CA ARG A 1 -4.19 -17.39 -17.00
C ARG A 1 -3.03 -16.55 -16.46
N ARG A 2 -2.84 -15.26 -16.81
CA ARG A 2 -1.69 -14.47 -16.28
C ARG A 2 -1.81 -14.17 -14.78
N ALA A 3 -3.00 -13.76 -14.34
CA ALA A 3 -3.28 -13.49 -12.93
C ALA A 3 -3.14 -14.76 -12.06
N GLU A 4 -3.69 -15.89 -12.50
CA GLU A 4 -3.53 -17.20 -11.83
C GLU A 4 -2.06 -17.62 -11.69
N ARG A 5 -1.25 -17.51 -12.77
CA ARG A 5 0.19 -17.83 -12.70
C ARG A 5 0.93 -16.95 -11.70
N ARG A 6 0.58 -15.66 -11.63
CA ARG A 6 1.14 -14.75 -10.62
C ARG A 6 0.72 -15.18 -9.21
N ALA A 7 -0.55 -15.50 -9.00
CA ALA A 7 -1.05 -15.97 -7.71
C ALA A 7 -0.34 -17.25 -7.25
N GLN A 8 -0.10 -18.20 -8.16
CA GLN A 8 0.67 -19.42 -7.87
C GLN A 8 2.12 -19.13 -7.46
N ARG A 9 2.80 -18.20 -8.13
CA ARG A 9 4.16 -17.78 -7.76
C ARG A 9 4.20 -17.14 -6.38
N ILE A 10 3.25 -16.25 -6.09
CA ILE A 10 3.14 -15.60 -4.78
C ILE A 10 2.85 -16.66 -3.70
N ALA A 11 1.97 -17.62 -3.96
CA ALA A 11 1.64 -18.69 -3.01
C ALA A 11 2.85 -19.58 -2.70
N ALA A 12 3.67 -19.90 -3.72
CA ALA A 12 4.92 -20.63 -3.53
C ALA A 12 5.89 -19.82 -2.66
N GLY A 13 6.06 -18.52 -2.94
CA GLY A 13 6.88 -17.63 -2.10
C GLY A 13 6.38 -17.52 -0.66
N ALA A 14 5.07 -17.35 -0.46
CA ALA A 14 4.47 -17.34 0.86
C ALA A 14 4.71 -18.65 1.62
N THR A 15 4.60 -19.80 0.94
CA THR A 15 4.87 -21.12 1.54
C THR A 15 6.34 -21.27 1.98
N GLU A 16 7.29 -20.81 1.15
CA GLU A 16 8.70 -20.80 1.52
C GLU A 16 8.97 -19.88 2.71
N LEU A 17 8.34 -18.69 2.73
CA LEU A 17 8.47 -17.75 3.84
C LEU A 17 7.91 -18.34 5.14
N GLU A 18 6.80 -19.08 5.10
CA GLU A 18 6.25 -19.79 6.26
C GLU A 18 7.21 -20.82 6.84
N GLN A 19 7.91 -21.57 5.99
CA GLN A 19 8.92 -22.53 6.43
C GLN A 19 10.07 -21.80 7.13
N ARG A 20 10.58 -20.73 6.53
CA ARG A 20 11.66 -19.91 7.11
C ARG A 20 11.27 -19.25 8.44
N LEU A 21 10.04 -18.74 8.54
CA LEU A 21 9.50 -18.21 9.80
C LEU A 21 9.41 -19.29 10.88
N SER A 22 8.96 -20.49 10.51
CA SER A 22 8.87 -21.63 11.43
C SER A 22 10.26 -22.11 11.91
N ASP A 23 11.23 -22.15 11.01
CA ASP A 23 12.61 -22.53 11.33
C ASP A 23 13.27 -21.48 12.25
N LEU A 24 13.08 -20.20 11.97
CA LEU A 24 13.53 -19.12 12.85
C LEU A 24 12.96 -19.25 14.28
N LEU A 25 11.68 -19.58 14.41
CA LEU A 25 11.06 -19.78 15.72
C LEU A 25 11.59 -21.05 16.41
N ARG A 26 11.84 -22.12 15.66
CA ARG A 26 12.40 -23.38 16.19
C ARG A 26 13.85 -23.21 16.69
N ASP A 27 14.67 -22.49 15.93
CA ASP A 27 16.07 -22.24 16.26
C ASP A 27 16.23 -21.16 17.34
N GLY A 28 15.15 -20.39 17.58
CA GLY A 28 15.07 -19.33 18.56
C GLY A 28 15.53 -17.99 18.02
N LEU A 29 14.79 -16.92 18.36
CA LEU A 29 14.97 -15.58 17.79
C LEU A 29 16.37 -15.01 18.01
N ALA A 30 17.06 -15.39 19.08
CA ALA A 30 18.43 -14.94 19.37
C ALA A 30 19.45 -15.33 18.28
N THR A 31 19.12 -16.31 17.43
CA THR A 31 19.94 -16.69 16.28
C THR A 31 19.85 -15.69 15.12
N ALA A 32 18.79 -14.87 15.04
CA ALA A 32 18.55 -13.92 13.96
C ALA A 32 19.64 -12.83 13.88
N ASP A 33 20.20 -12.42 15.02
CA ASP A 33 21.30 -11.46 15.09
C ASP A 33 22.61 -12.06 14.53
N ARG A 34 22.75 -13.40 14.57
CA ARG A 34 23.93 -14.13 14.08
C ARG A 34 23.83 -14.56 12.62
N ALA A 35 22.61 -14.75 12.10
CA ALA A 35 22.36 -15.18 10.72
C ALA A 35 22.86 -14.16 9.67
N GLY A 36 23.12 -12.91 10.08
CA GLY A 36 23.61 -11.83 9.22
C GLY A 36 22.57 -11.37 8.20
N TYR A 37 22.84 -10.23 7.53
CA TYR A 37 21.94 -9.68 6.51
C TYR A 37 21.72 -10.61 5.30
N GLY A 38 22.68 -11.51 5.02
CA GLY A 38 22.65 -12.37 3.83
C GLY A 38 21.46 -13.34 3.76
N ALA A 39 21.05 -13.95 4.88
CA ALA A 39 19.92 -14.87 4.89
C ALA A 39 18.58 -14.14 4.61
N TRP A 40 18.44 -12.94 5.14
CA TRP A 40 17.29 -12.07 4.90
C TRP A 40 17.27 -11.55 3.46
N ASP A 41 18.42 -11.18 2.92
CA ASP A 41 18.55 -10.72 1.53
C ASP A 41 18.22 -11.83 0.52
N GLU A 42 18.66 -13.07 0.76
CA GLU A 42 18.28 -14.22 -0.07
C GLU A 42 16.77 -14.45 -0.02
N THR A 43 16.18 -14.40 1.18
CA THR A 43 14.74 -14.56 1.36
C THR A 43 13.95 -13.44 0.65
N ALA A 44 14.44 -12.20 0.71
CA ALA A 44 13.85 -11.07 0.01
C ALA A 44 13.93 -11.26 -1.51
N ALA A 45 15.07 -11.72 -2.02
CA ALA A 45 15.25 -12.02 -3.44
C ALA A 45 14.27 -13.11 -3.92
N ARG A 46 14.05 -14.16 -3.11
CA ARG A 46 13.01 -15.19 -3.39
C ARG A 46 11.61 -14.59 -3.51
N MET A 47 11.27 -13.57 -2.71
CA MET A 47 9.97 -12.88 -2.83
C MET A 47 9.85 -12.05 -4.12
N VAL A 48 10.97 -11.51 -4.63
CA VAL A 48 11.01 -10.87 -5.96
C VAL A 48 10.71 -11.90 -7.05
N ASP A 49 11.37 -13.06 -7.00
CA ASP A 49 11.17 -14.16 -7.96
C ASP A 49 9.72 -14.69 -7.91
N ALA A 50 9.13 -14.73 -6.71
CA ALA A 50 7.74 -15.07 -6.47
C ALA A 50 6.74 -13.99 -6.95
N GLN A 51 7.21 -12.83 -7.41
CA GLN A 51 6.40 -11.68 -7.80
C GLN A 51 5.53 -11.11 -6.66
N ALA A 52 6.06 -11.18 -5.44
CA ALA A 52 5.44 -10.75 -4.20
C ALA A 52 6.19 -9.55 -3.58
N PRO A 53 6.22 -8.37 -4.22
CA PRO A 53 7.01 -7.23 -3.73
C PRO A 53 6.56 -6.74 -2.35
N GLY A 54 5.30 -6.99 -1.96
CA GLY A 54 4.84 -6.70 -0.60
C GLY A 54 5.45 -7.63 0.45
N LEU A 55 5.62 -8.93 0.13
CA LEU A 55 6.32 -9.86 1.01
C LEU A 55 7.82 -9.57 1.04
N GLU A 56 8.41 -9.17 -0.08
CA GLU A 56 9.81 -8.75 -0.16
C GLU A 56 10.12 -7.60 0.81
N ALA A 57 9.31 -6.54 0.77
CA ALA A 57 9.45 -5.40 1.68
C ALA A 57 9.34 -5.83 3.15
N ARG A 58 8.38 -6.72 3.46
CA ARG A 58 8.20 -7.28 4.81
C ARG A 58 9.40 -8.08 5.28
N VAL A 59 10.02 -8.87 4.41
CA VAL A 59 11.24 -9.63 4.73
C VAL A 59 12.42 -8.68 5.02
N ARG A 60 12.56 -7.58 4.25
CA ARG A 60 13.59 -6.57 4.53
C ARG A 60 13.38 -5.88 5.88
N GLU A 61 12.12 -5.55 6.19
CA GLU A 61 11.75 -4.97 7.48
C GLU A 61 12.12 -5.94 8.62
N LEU A 62 11.81 -7.23 8.50
CA LEU A 62 12.21 -8.26 9.48
C LEU A 62 13.73 -8.32 9.67
N GLY A 63 14.50 -8.31 8.58
CA GLY A 63 15.96 -8.35 8.62
C GLY A 63 16.61 -7.13 9.27
N ALA A 64 15.91 -5.98 9.33
CA ALA A 64 16.39 -4.77 9.99
C ALA A 64 16.08 -4.74 11.51
N ILE A 65 15.21 -5.61 12.02
CA ILE A 65 14.80 -5.58 13.43
C ILE A 65 15.93 -5.95 14.40
N PRO A 66 16.78 -6.96 14.17
CA PRO A 66 17.84 -7.30 15.13
C PRO A 66 18.78 -6.12 15.45
N SER A 67 19.03 -5.23 14.49
CA SER A 67 19.86 -4.03 14.66
C SER A 67 19.12 -2.82 15.22
N SER A 68 17.84 -2.94 15.59
CA SER A 68 16.98 -1.84 16.04
C SER A 68 17.07 -1.53 17.55
N GLY A 69 18.05 -2.09 18.25
CA GLY A 69 18.33 -1.83 19.67
C GLY A 69 17.61 -2.75 20.68
N PRO A 70 17.58 -2.39 21.98
CA PRO A 70 17.01 -3.23 23.03
C PRO A 70 15.56 -3.65 22.76
N GLY A 71 15.19 -4.86 23.19
CA GLY A 71 13.83 -5.40 22.98
C GLY A 71 13.52 -5.84 21.55
N TRP A 72 14.51 -5.91 20.67
CA TRP A 72 14.33 -6.41 19.30
C TRP A 72 13.74 -7.83 19.20
N PRO A 73 13.98 -8.80 20.12
CA PRO A 73 13.40 -10.14 19.94
C PRO A 73 11.87 -10.13 20.01
N ALA A 74 11.29 -9.35 20.93
CA ALA A 74 9.84 -9.20 21.03
C ALA A 74 9.26 -8.54 19.76
N ARG A 75 9.91 -7.48 19.27
CA ARG A 75 9.53 -6.81 18.03
C ARG A 75 9.63 -7.75 16.82
N LEU A 76 10.69 -8.55 16.75
CA LEU A 76 10.85 -9.53 15.66
C LEU A 76 9.72 -10.56 15.70
N LEU A 77 9.38 -11.07 16.88
CA LEU A 77 8.26 -12.01 17.04
C LEU A 77 6.93 -11.41 16.58
N GLU A 78 6.63 -10.18 16.98
CA GLU A 78 5.42 -9.45 16.57
C GLU A 78 5.35 -9.32 15.05
N GLU A 79 6.44 -8.87 14.43
CA GLU A 79 6.50 -8.67 12.98
C GLU A 79 6.48 -10.00 12.20
N CYS A 80 7.06 -11.07 12.76
CA CYS A 80 6.95 -12.45 12.24
C CYS A 80 5.49 -12.94 12.31
N ALA A 81 4.77 -12.67 13.40
CA ALA A 81 3.36 -13.03 13.52
C ALA A 81 2.48 -12.29 12.51
N LEU A 82 2.77 -11.01 12.23
CA LEU A 82 2.09 -10.25 11.19
C LEU A 82 2.42 -10.75 9.78
N ALA A 83 3.67 -11.15 9.52
CA ALA A 83 4.07 -11.78 8.25
C ALA A 83 3.37 -13.12 8.05
N HIS A 84 3.31 -13.95 9.11
CA HIS A 84 2.56 -15.20 9.13
C HIS A 84 1.09 -14.98 8.81
N LEU A 85 0.43 -14.02 9.48
CA LEU A 85 -0.98 -13.71 9.21
C LEU A 85 -1.22 -13.31 7.74
N LEU A 86 -0.31 -12.52 7.15
CA LEU A 86 -0.40 -12.13 5.75
C LEU A 86 -0.23 -13.32 4.80
N ASN A 87 0.76 -14.17 5.05
CA ASN A 87 1.00 -15.39 4.28
C ASN A 87 -0.20 -16.32 4.35
N GLN A 88 -0.70 -16.61 5.55
CA GLN A 88 -1.87 -17.46 5.76
C GLN A 88 -3.11 -16.87 5.08
N GLY A 89 -3.31 -15.56 5.18
CA GLY A 89 -4.39 -14.87 4.47
C GLY A 89 -4.29 -15.02 2.95
N PHE A 90 -3.08 -15.02 2.39
CA PHE A 90 -2.89 -15.22 0.95
C PHE A 90 -3.02 -16.68 0.51
N LEU A 91 -2.54 -17.63 1.32
CA LEU A 91 -2.68 -19.06 1.04
C LEU A 91 -4.14 -19.53 1.12
N HIS A 92 -4.97 -18.86 1.92
CA HIS A 92 -6.40 -19.16 2.10
C HIS A 92 -7.31 -18.09 1.48
N LEU A 93 -6.83 -17.39 0.46
CA LEU A 93 -7.47 -16.20 -0.10
C LEU A 93 -8.94 -16.41 -0.50
N ASP A 94 -9.25 -17.58 -1.05
CA ASP A 94 -10.61 -17.93 -1.53
C ASP A 94 -11.62 -18.15 -0.41
N SER A 95 -11.15 -18.31 0.84
CA SER A 95 -12.02 -18.43 2.03
C SER A 95 -12.31 -17.10 2.71
N LEU A 96 -11.61 -16.03 2.31
CA LEU A 96 -11.75 -14.72 2.93
C LEU A 96 -12.96 -13.96 2.35
N PRO A 97 -13.67 -13.16 3.17
CA PRO A 97 -14.53 -12.11 2.64
C PRO A 97 -13.78 -11.23 1.64
N GLU A 98 -14.43 -10.84 0.54
CA GLU A 98 -13.73 -10.18 -0.59
C GLU A 98 -12.98 -8.91 -0.18
N GLU A 99 -13.47 -8.15 0.80
CA GLU A 99 -12.75 -6.97 1.30
C GLU A 99 -11.43 -7.31 2.00
N LEU A 100 -11.38 -8.42 2.73
CA LEU A 100 -10.15 -8.94 3.33
C LEU A 100 -9.25 -9.55 2.24
N ALA A 101 -9.81 -10.30 1.29
CA ALA A 101 -9.06 -10.83 0.17
C ALA A 101 -8.38 -9.70 -0.65
N ALA A 102 -9.09 -8.61 -0.94
CA ALA A 102 -8.53 -7.43 -1.59
C ALA A 102 -7.42 -6.78 -0.77
N THR A 103 -7.58 -6.71 0.55
CA THR A 103 -6.54 -6.21 1.47
C THR A 103 -5.29 -7.08 1.40
N THR A 104 -5.44 -8.41 1.48
CA THR A 104 -4.36 -9.38 1.36
C THR A 104 -3.64 -9.26 0.02
N ARG A 105 -4.38 -9.23 -1.11
CA ARG A 105 -3.82 -9.02 -2.45
C ARG A 105 -2.99 -7.75 -2.51
N SER A 106 -3.51 -6.63 -2.02
CA SER A 106 -2.76 -5.37 -1.99
C SER A 106 -1.51 -5.45 -1.13
N ARG A 107 -1.56 -6.15 0.02
CA ARG A 107 -0.45 -6.26 0.97
C ARG A 107 0.68 -7.16 0.48
N VAL A 108 0.39 -8.19 -0.33
CA VAL A 108 1.43 -8.98 -1.01
C VAL A 108 1.96 -8.32 -2.29
N GLY A 109 1.36 -7.21 -2.71
CA GLY A 109 1.80 -6.40 -3.86
C GLY A 109 1.04 -6.64 -5.17
N VAL A 110 -0.12 -7.31 -5.13
CA VAL A 110 -1.05 -7.35 -6.26
C VAL A 110 -1.81 -6.03 -6.31
N THR A 111 -1.55 -5.23 -7.34
CA THR A 111 -2.13 -3.90 -7.53
C THR A 111 -3.24 -3.91 -8.58
N VAL A 112 -4.27 -3.09 -8.36
CA VAL A 112 -5.27 -2.77 -9.37
C VAL A 112 -4.78 -1.54 -10.16
N PRO A 113 -4.71 -1.60 -11.50
CA PRO A 113 -4.38 -0.43 -12.31
C PRO A 113 -5.36 0.73 -12.08
N VAL A 114 -4.86 1.96 -12.03
CA VAL A 114 -5.70 3.16 -11.82
C VAL A 114 -6.80 3.27 -12.88
N ALA A 115 -6.47 2.99 -14.15
CA ALA A 115 -7.45 3.04 -15.24
C ALA A 115 -8.59 2.03 -15.05
N GLU A 116 -8.29 0.81 -14.61
CA GLU A 116 -9.30 -0.22 -14.30
C GLU A 116 -10.16 0.19 -13.10
N LEU A 117 -9.51 0.71 -12.05
CA LEU A 117 -10.20 1.22 -10.86
C LEU A 117 -11.18 2.34 -11.21
N LEU A 118 -10.76 3.33 -12.01
CA LEU A 118 -11.61 4.46 -12.39
C LEU A 118 -12.72 4.04 -13.37
N ALA A 119 -12.51 3.01 -14.19
CA ALA A 119 -13.52 2.52 -15.13
C ALA A 119 -14.64 1.69 -14.47
N HIS A 120 -14.32 0.94 -13.40
CA HIS A 120 -15.26 -0.01 -12.79
C HIS A 120 -15.64 0.30 -11.35
N GLY A 121 -14.88 1.16 -10.65
CA GLY A 121 -15.15 1.51 -9.27
C GLY A 121 -16.18 2.62 -9.12
N GLN A 122 -16.90 2.62 -8.01
CA GLN A 122 -17.90 3.65 -7.70
C GLN A 122 -17.21 4.96 -7.26
N PRO A 123 -17.38 6.07 -7.99
CA PRO A 123 -16.82 7.35 -7.59
C PRO A 123 -17.58 7.93 -6.40
N VAL A 124 -16.83 8.56 -5.49
CA VAL A 124 -17.36 9.37 -4.39
C VAL A 124 -17.02 10.82 -4.69
N ARG A 125 -18.02 11.60 -5.09
CA ARG A 125 -17.87 13.05 -5.24
C ARG A 125 -17.95 13.73 -3.89
N ASP A 126 -17.01 14.61 -3.60
CA ASP A 126 -17.03 15.47 -2.42
C ASP A 126 -16.14 16.70 -2.62
N GLN A 127 -16.22 17.65 -1.69
CA GLN A 127 -15.22 18.68 -1.48
C GLN A 127 -14.14 18.15 -0.54
N TRP A 128 -13.01 17.78 -1.10
CA TRP A 128 -11.90 17.16 -0.40
C TRP A 128 -10.93 18.22 0.12
N LEU A 129 -10.85 18.38 1.44
CA LEU A 129 -9.85 19.22 2.11
C LEU A 129 -8.52 18.45 2.21
N VAL A 130 -7.44 19.01 1.67
CA VAL A 130 -6.09 18.47 1.81
C VAL A 130 -5.56 18.77 3.21
N LEU A 131 -5.33 17.70 3.99
CA LEU A 131 -4.91 17.77 5.38
C LEU A 131 -3.40 17.66 5.55
N GLY A 132 -2.74 16.90 4.69
CA GLY A 132 -1.35 16.51 4.88
C GLY A 132 -0.69 16.09 3.59
N ARG A 133 0.63 16.23 3.53
CA ARG A 133 1.47 15.73 2.43
C ARG A 133 2.80 15.25 3.00
N GLU A 134 3.24 14.08 2.54
CA GLU A 134 4.54 13.50 2.86
C GLU A 134 5.20 13.00 1.58
N ASP A 135 6.46 13.39 1.38
CA ASP A 135 7.29 12.89 0.29
C ASP A 135 8.38 11.99 0.89
N SER A 136 8.53 10.80 0.32
CA SER A 136 9.57 9.83 0.64
C SER A 136 10.34 9.50 -0.65
N SER A 137 11.64 9.29 -0.58
CA SER A 137 12.46 8.97 -1.75
C SER A 137 13.45 7.86 -1.41
N ASP A 138 13.60 6.90 -2.34
CA ASP A 138 14.61 5.83 -2.29
C ASP A 138 15.80 6.10 -3.23
N GLY A 139 15.92 7.33 -3.72
CA GLY A 139 16.93 7.77 -4.69
C GLY A 139 16.56 7.49 -6.15
N LYS A 140 15.69 6.51 -6.44
CA LYS A 140 15.22 6.20 -7.81
C LYS A 140 13.80 6.71 -8.06
N LEU A 141 12.98 6.67 -7.02
CA LEU A 141 11.56 6.96 -7.03
C LEU A 141 11.19 7.84 -5.83
N THR A 142 10.57 8.98 -6.13
CA THR A 142 9.93 9.82 -5.12
C THR A 142 8.46 9.42 -5.02
N THR A 143 8.03 8.99 -3.84
CA THR A 143 6.63 8.67 -3.52
C THR A 143 6.03 9.77 -2.65
N ARG A 144 4.94 10.38 -3.14
CA ARG A 144 4.15 11.37 -2.43
C ARG A 144 2.84 10.77 -1.95
N ARG A 145 2.57 10.92 -0.65
CA ARG A 145 1.27 10.64 -0.01
C ARG A 145 0.57 11.96 0.27
N ILE A 146 -0.71 12.04 -0.08
CA ILE A 146 -1.56 13.22 0.18
C ILE A 146 -2.81 12.73 0.90
N TRP A 147 -3.05 13.24 2.10
CA TRP A 147 -4.24 12.90 2.89
C TRP A 147 -5.32 13.96 2.70
N LEU A 148 -6.55 13.51 2.49
CA LEU A 148 -7.71 14.36 2.30
C LEU A 148 -8.85 13.92 3.20
N ARG A 149 -9.76 14.85 3.49
CA ARG A 149 -11.03 14.59 4.15
C ARG A 149 -12.18 15.22 3.39
N GLY A 150 -13.19 14.42 3.07
CA GLY A 150 -14.42 14.88 2.44
C GLY A 150 -15.25 15.72 3.40
N ARG A 151 -15.68 16.91 2.98
CA ARG A 151 -16.49 17.81 3.81
C ARG A 151 -17.93 17.33 3.97
N GLY A 152 -18.53 16.80 2.90
CA GLY A 152 -19.90 16.29 2.92
C GLY A 152 -19.99 14.88 3.49
N THR A 153 -19.08 13.99 3.07
CA THR A 153 -19.07 12.58 3.46
C THR A 153 -18.34 12.31 4.77
N GLY A 154 -17.47 13.23 5.21
CA GLY A 154 -16.59 13.04 6.36
C GLY A 154 -15.49 12.00 6.15
N ARG A 155 -15.42 11.36 4.97
CA ARG A 155 -14.56 10.22 4.67
C ARG A 155 -13.09 10.65 4.52
N MET A 156 -12.18 9.80 4.98
CA MET A 156 -10.74 9.99 4.79
C MET A 156 -10.27 9.34 3.49
N ALA A 157 -9.37 10.00 2.78
CA ALA A 157 -8.72 9.50 1.58
C ALA A 157 -7.21 9.71 1.61
N MET A 158 -6.47 8.85 0.93
CA MET A 158 -5.05 9.00 0.66
C MET A 158 -4.78 8.80 -0.84
N LEU A 159 -4.24 9.82 -1.48
CA LEU A 159 -3.74 9.75 -2.86
C LEU A 159 -2.25 9.41 -2.85
N LEU A 160 -1.84 8.54 -3.75
CA LEU A 160 -0.45 8.22 -4.02
C LEU A 160 -0.05 8.80 -5.38
N SER A 161 1.09 9.50 -5.40
CA SER A 161 1.70 10.03 -6.62
C SER A 161 3.17 9.66 -6.66
N PHE A 162 3.66 9.31 -7.83
CA PHE A 162 5.05 8.89 -8.02
C PHE A 162 5.79 9.87 -8.94
N GLY A 163 7.08 10.06 -8.69
CA GLY A 163 7.99 10.82 -9.54
C GLY A 163 9.25 10.00 -9.77
N ALA A 164 9.55 9.66 -11.02
CA ALA A 164 10.71 8.85 -11.38
C ALA A 164 11.93 9.73 -11.68
N ALA A 165 13.14 9.19 -11.50
CA ALA A 165 14.40 9.80 -11.92
C ALA A 165 14.59 11.24 -11.39
N GLY A 166 14.31 11.44 -10.09
CA GLY A 166 14.47 12.74 -9.42
C GLY A 166 13.40 13.78 -9.76
N ARG A 167 12.41 13.46 -10.60
CA ARG A 167 11.29 14.37 -10.87
C ARG A 167 10.32 14.40 -9.70
N ALA A 168 9.74 15.58 -9.45
CA ALA A 168 8.68 15.72 -8.48
C ALA A 168 7.41 14.96 -8.92
N PRO A 169 6.67 14.33 -8.00
CA PRO A 169 5.40 13.67 -8.32
C PRO A 169 4.37 14.67 -8.89
N GLU A 170 3.64 14.25 -9.92
CA GLU A 170 2.72 15.10 -10.69
C GLU A 170 1.63 15.77 -9.85
N GLN A 171 1.10 15.08 -8.85
CA GLN A 171 0.05 15.64 -7.99
C GLN A 171 0.64 16.65 -7.00
N ALA A 172 0.52 17.93 -7.37
CA ALA A 172 0.80 19.06 -6.50
C ALA A 172 -0.50 19.59 -5.88
N LEU A 173 -0.96 18.96 -4.81
CA LEU A 173 -2.07 19.45 -3.99
C LEU A 173 -1.50 20.06 -2.70
N PRO A 174 -1.52 21.40 -2.53
CA PRO A 174 -1.02 22.04 -1.31
C PRO A 174 -1.96 21.81 -0.13
N LEU A 175 -1.39 21.90 1.08
CA LEU A 175 -2.16 21.84 2.33
C LEU A 175 -3.23 22.93 2.37
N GLY A 176 -4.40 22.61 2.90
CA GLY A 176 -5.52 23.54 3.01
C GLY A 176 -6.34 23.74 1.72
N LEU A 177 -5.89 23.19 0.58
CA LEU A 177 -6.69 23.20 -0.64
C LEU A 177 -7.99 22.41 -0.43
N VAL A 178 -9.10 22.96 -0.91
CA VAL A 178 -10.37 22.24 -1.06
C VAL A 178 -10.59 21.96 -2.55
N LEU A 179 -10.76 20.69 -2.89
CA LEU A 179 -10.95 20.21 -4.26
C LEU A 179 -12.33 19.56 -4.41
N ASP A 180 -13.19 20.07 -5.30
CA ASP A 180 -14.39 19.34 -5.74
C ASP A 180 -13.96 18.30 -6.78
N ALA A 181 -14.03 17.01 -6.41
CA ALA A 181 -13.60 15.93 -7.29
C ALA A 181 -14.25 14.59 -6.93
N ASP A 182 -14.25 13.71 -7.91
CA ASP A 182 -14.52 12.29 -7.73
C ASP A 182 -13.28 11.57 -7.20
N LEU A 183 -13.44 10.80 -6.12
CA LEU A 183 -12.45 9.83 -5.67
C LEU A 183 -13.00 8.41 -5.76
N THR A 184 -12.24 7.50 -6.37
CA THR A 184 -12.57 6.07 -6.41
C THR A 184 -11.61 5.30 -5.53
N TYR A 185 -12.14 4.56 -4.56
CA TYR A 185 -11.34 3.88 -3.54
C TYR A 185 -10.89 2.51 -4.00
N TYR A 186 -9.63 2.17 -3.71
CA TYR A 186 -9.14 0.81 -3.91
C TYR A 186 -9.90 -0.16 -2.97
N PRO A 187 -10.25 -1.37 -3.45
CA PRO A 187 -10.96 -2.34 -2.63
C PRO A 187 -10.10 -2.79 -1.43
N GLY A 188 -10.76 -3.02 -0.30
CA GLY A 188 -10.13 -3.44 0.94
C GLY A 188 -11.08 -3.28 2.13
N ALA A 189 -10.79 -3.92 3.26
CA ALA A 189 -11.63 -3.92 4.45
C ALA A 189 -11.73 -2.55 5.15
N ARG A 190 -10.71 -1.71 4.96
CA ARG A 190 -10.70 -0.31 5.42
C ARG A 190 -10.12 0.57 4.31
N PRO A 191 -10.91 0.90 3.29
CA PRO A 191 -10.42 1.57 2.09
C PRO A 191 -10.06 3.02 2.38
N LEU A 192 -8.76 3.32 2.44
CA LEU A 192 -8.20 4.66 2.58
C LEU A 192 -7.56 5.17 1.28
N ARG A 193 -6.86 4.28 0.56
CA ARG A 193 -6.22 4.64 -0.71
C ARG A 193 -7.28 4.89 -1.78
N ALA A 194 -7.16 5.99 -2.50
CA ALA A 194 -8.05 6.34 -3.60
C ALA A 194 -7.27 6.76 -4.85
N ALA A 195 -7.93 6.72 -6.00
CA ALA A 195 -7.53 7.36 -7.23
C ALA A 195 -8.36 8.63 -7.44
N LEU A 196 -7.69 9.67 -7.93
CA LEU A 196 -8.34 10.93 -8.30
C LEU A 196 -8.98 10.78 -9.67
N GLY A 197 -10.30 10.93 -9.73
CA GLY A 197 -11.10 10.96 -10.95
C GLY A 197 -11.30 12.38 -11.47
N THR A 198 -12.52 12.66 -11.93
CA THR A 198 -12.91 13.96 -12.47
C THR A 198 -12.75 15.06 -11.44
N ARG A 199 -12.11 16.17 -11.82
CA ARG A 199 -12.07 17.40 -11.04
C ARG A 199 -13.13 18.36 -11.59
N TYR A 200 -13.91 18.93 -10.70
CA TYR A 200 -14.93 19.90 -11.06
C TYR A 200 -14.41 21.31 -10.84
N PRO A 201 -14.61 22.23 -11.81
CA PRO A 201 -14.27 23.63 -11.59
C PRO A 201 -15.13 24.17 -10.44
N PRO A 202 -14.63 25.16 -9.69
CA PRO A 202 -15.48 25.88 -8.75
C PRO A 202 -16.72 26.40 -9.50
N ALA A 203 -17.89 26.31 -8.88
CA ALA A 203 -19.11 26.88 -9.44
C ALA A 203 -18.83 28.33 -9.84
N ALA A 204 -19.22 28.71 -11.06
CA ALA A 204 -19.06 30.08 -11.52
C ALA A 204 -19.72 31.01 -10.48
N PRO A 205 -19.03 32.09 -10.04
CA PRO A 205 -19.67 33.04 -9.16
C PRO A 205 -20.95 33.54 -9.86
N PRO A 206 -22.05 33.76 -9.12
CA PRO A 206 -23.23 34.36 -9.70
C PRO A 206 -22.83 35.65 -10.38
N LEU A 207 -23.30 35.86 -11.62
CA LEU A 207 -23.10 37.13 -12.30
C LEU A 207 -23.65 38.24 -11.40
N PRO A 208 -22.92 39.35 -11.21
CA PRO A 208 -23.45 40.48 -10.47
C PRO A 208 -24.76 40.94 -11.14
N PRO A 209 -25.78 41.35 -10.35
CA PRO A 209 -27.03 41.82 -10.92
C PRO A 209 -26.77 42.97 -11.89
N GLY A 210 -27.22 42.82 -13.15
CA GLY A 210 -27.10 43.83 -14.20
C GLY A 210 -26.15 43.49 -15.37
N TRP A 211 -25.47 42.34 -15.34
CA TRP A 211 -24.76 41.84 -16.51
C TRP A 211 -25.70 41.04 -17.44
N ALA A 212 -26.15 41.66 -18.53
CA ALA A 212 -26.68 40.97 -19.71
C ALA A 212 -25.94 41.53 -20.95
N PRO A 213 -25.59 40.69 -21.95
CA PRO A 213 -24.83 41.10 -23.13
C PRO A 213 -25.58 42.07 -24.05
#